data_AF-A0A7S2US25-F1
#
_entry.id   AF-A0A7S2US25-F1
#
_cell.length_a   1.000
_cell.length_b   1.000
_cell.length_c   1.000
_cell.angle_alpha   90.00
_cell.angle_beta   90.00
_cell.angle_gamma   90.00
#
_symmetry.space_group_name_H-M   'P 1'
#
loop_
_entity.id
_entity.type
_entity.pdbx_description
1 polymer ?
#
loop_
_entity_poly.entity_id
_entity_poly.type
_entity_poly.pdbx_seq_one_letter_code
_entity_poly.pdbx_strand_id
1 'polypeptide(L)'
;MKKANIKNTTGDVIVEFDEEKGTFLTPRGRYMIELYDTFLRMRGNKYDYKIKYDDISRLFLLPKPDDVHMAFVIALDKPIRQGQQRYQYLVMQTTKEHAEVTINLDEATLKKEYNGDLQPVMNGALSNLVAKTFKVIAKKKVFIPGKFANANQQACVKCALRANEGHLYPLEKQFIFIHKPPVLIRFDEVDSVEFQRYAGGQGSTRNFDLCVRLLNSVGDSGNTKEYIFSGIDRSDYAGLYSFLSGKKIRIKNLQSAVEPGPTQ
;
A
#
# COMPACT_ATOMS: atom_id res chain seq x y z
N MET A 1 -35.79 -16.72 -9.34
CA MET A 1 -35.92 -16.74 -7.86
C MET A 1 -35.78 -15.32 -7.35
N LYS A 2 -36.80 -14.83 -6.63
CA LYS A 2 -36.88 -13.45 -6.11
C LYS A 2 -35.77 -13.20 -5.09
N LYS A 3 -34.82 -12.32 -5.39
CA LYS A 3 -33.90 -11.77 -4.39
C LYS A 3 -34.73 -10.90 -3.44
N ALA A 4 -34.66 -11.21 -2.16
CA ALA A 4 -35.37 -10.52 -1.11
C ALA A 4 -34.95 -9.04 -1.06
N ASN A 5 -35.94 -8.15 -1.14
CA ASN A 5 -35.80 -6.72 -0.91
C ASN A 5 -35.43 -6.47 0.56
N ILE A 6 -34.14 -6.29 0.85
CA ILE A 6 -33.69 -5.66 2.09
C ILE A 6 -33.82 -4.15 1.87
N LYS A 7 -34.86 -3.55 2.47
CA LYS A 7 -35.07 -2.09 2.45
C LYS A 7 -33.92 -1.40 3.19
N ASN A 8 -33.21 -0.54 2.45
CA ASN A 8 -32.08 0.28 2.87
C ASN A 8 -32.45 1.34 3.93
N THR A 9 -31.64 1.43 4.99
CA THR A 9 -31.63 2.53 5.96
C THR A 9 -30.35 3.38 5.86
N THR A 10 -29.57 3.26 4.77
CA THR A 10 -28.17 3.77 4.73
C THR A 10 -27.73 4.46 3.43
N GLY A 11 -28.64 5.00 2.62
CA GLY A 11 -28.31 5.63 1.33
C GLY A 11 -28.17 4.60 0.20
N ASP A 12 -28.14 5.07 -1.04
CA ASP A 12 -28.06 4.23 -2.24
C ASP A 12 -26.61 3.91 -2.62
N VAL A 13 -26.39 2.69 -3.13
CA VAL A 13 -25.08 2.26 -3.64
C VAL A 13 -24.77 3.06 -4.90
N ILE A 14 -23.63 3.76 -4.91
CA ILE A 14 -23.14 4.53 -6.05
C ILE A 14 -22.42 3.61 -7.03
N VAL A 15 -21.60 2.70 -6.53
CA VAL A 15 -20.87 1.72 -7.34
C VAL A 15 -20.58 0.47 -6.52
N GLU A 16 -20.60 -0.67 -7.20
CA GLU A 16 -20.35 -1.99 -6.63
C GLU A 16 -19.21 -2.69 -7.39
N PHE A 17 -18.31 -3.31 -6.63
CA PHE A 17 -17.34 -4.27 -7.13
C PHE A 17 -17.63 -5.63 -6.49
N ASP A 18 -18.06 -6.58 -7.31
CA ASP A 18 -18.35 -7.96 -6.87
C ASP A 18 -17.11 -8.63 -6.25
N GLU A 19 -17.34 -9.60 -5.37
CA GLU A 19 -16.30 -10.40 -4.73
C GLU A 19 -15.40 -11.18 -5.71
N GLU A 20 -15.82 -11.36 -6.96
CA GLU A 20 -15.00 -11.93 -8.03
C GLU A 20 -13.98 -10.96 -8.62
N LYS A 21 -14.19 -9.65 -8.48
CA LYS A 21 -13.33 -8.61 -9.10
C LYS A 21 -11.99 -8.44 -8.38
N GLY A 22 -11.80 -9.00 -7.19
CA GLY A 22 -10.49 -8.95 -6.53
C GLY A 22 -10.38 -9.87 -5.33
N THR A 23 -9.17 -9.97 -4.80
CA THR A 23 -8.90 -10.79 -3.61
C THR A 23 -8.22 -9.94 -2.56
N PHE A 24 -8.79 -9.86 -1.37
CA PHE A 24 -8.13 -9.21 -0.24
C PHE A 24 -7.05 -10.14 0.32
N LEU A 25 -5.83 -9.61 0.36
CA LEU A 25 -4.68 -10.21 1.02
C LEU A 25 -4.69 -9.89 2.52
N THR A 26 -5.34 -8.80 2.92
CA THR A 26 -5.52 -8.41 4.33
C THR A 26 -6.81 -7.58 4.49
N PRO A 27 -7.75 -7.98 5.37
CA PRO A 27 -7.94 -9.33 5.89
C PRO A 27 -8.07 -10.33 4.73
N ARG A 28 -7.52 -11.54 4.87
CA ARG A 28 -7.55 -12.51 3.77
C ARG A 28 -8.99 -12.93 3.47
N GLY A 29 -9.42 -12.79 2.22
CA GLY A 29 -10.75 -13.22 1.79
C GLY A 29 -11.20 -12.60 0.47
N ARG A 30 -12.40 -12.97 0.04
CA ARG A 30 -13.13 -12.29 -1.02
C ARG A 30 -14.24 -11.47 -0.38
N TYR A 31 -14.40 -10.26 -0.87
CA TYR A 31 -15.35 -9.29 -0.36
C TYR A 31 -15.89 -8.50 -1.54
N MET A 32 -17.20 -8.32 -1.56
CA MET A 32 -17.85 -7.30 -2.35
C MET A 32 -17.59 -5.94 -1.72
N ILE A 33 -17.34 -4.92 -2.55
CA ILE A 33 -17.14 -3.54 -2.13
C ILE A 33 -18.27 -2.69 -2.71
N GLU A 34 -19.05 -2.06 -1.86
CA GLU A 34 -20.06 -1.07 -2.22
C GLU A 34 -19.58 0.30 -1.75
N LEU A 35 -19.62 1.30 -2.63
CA LEU A 35 -19.36 2.70 -2.28
C LEU A 35 -20.68 3.46 -2.17
N TYR A 36 -20.83 4.21 -1.08
CA TYR A 36 -21.96 5.09 -0.80
C TYR A 36 -21.45 6.54 -0.73
N ASP A 37 -22.32 7.49 -0.40
CA ASP A 37 -21.98 8.91 -0.29
C ASP A 37 -20.86 9.24 0.73
N THR A 38 -20.87 8.54 1.87
CA THR A 38 -20.08 8.90 3.07
C THR A 38 -19.28 7.74 3.65
N PHE A 39 -19.49 6.53 3.12
CA PHE A 39 -18.83 5.31 3.60
C PHE A 39 -18.71 4.28 2.47
N LEU A 40 -17.81 3.31 2.65
CA LEU A 40 -17.83 2.07 1.91
C LEU A 40 -18.32 0.93 2.79
N ARG A 41 -18.88 -0.09 2.15
CA ARG A 41 -19.22 -1.36 2.78
C ARG A 41 -18.39 -2.46 2.14
N MET A 42 -17.70 -3.24 2.96
CA MET A 42 -16.92 -4.40 2.56
C MET A 42 -17.63 -5.65 3.08
N ARG A 43 -18.35 -6.35 2.21
CA ARG A 43 -19.21 -7.49 2.57
C ARG A 43 -18.59 -8.79 2.08
N GLY A 44 -18.32 -9.70 3.00
CA GLY A 44 -17.95 -11.07 2.71
C GLY A 44 -18.91 -12.04 3.40
N ASN A 45 -18.74 -13.34 3.14
CA ASN A 45 -19.65 -14.38 3.65
C ASN A 45 -19.79 -14.43 5.17
N LYS A 46 -18.73 -14.06 5.91
CA LYS A 46 -18.71 -14.11 7.38
C LYS A 46 -18.69 -12.75 8.06
N TYR A 47 -18.18 -11.73 7.37
CA TYR A 47 -17.92 -10.42 7.96
C TYR A 47 -18.41 -9.33 7.02
N ASP A 48 -19.01 -8.31 7.61
CA ASP A 48 -19.52 -7.13 6.94
C ASP A 48 -18.99 -5.90 7.67
N TYR A 49 -18.28 -5.04 6.95
CA TYR A 49 -17.65 -3.86 7.52
C TYR A 49 -18.19 -2.60 6.85
N LYS A 50 -18.75 -1.70 7.66
CA LYS A 50 -19.05 -0.33 7.26
C LYS A 50 -17.89 0.57 7.67
N ILE A 51 -17.22 1.19 6.69
CA ILE A 51 -16.03 2.02 6.90
C ILE A 51 -16.32 3.43 6.39
N LYS A 52 -16.36 4.42 7.29
CA LYS A 52 -16.55 5.82 6.92
C LYS A 52 -15.34 6.34 6.16
N TYR A 53 -15.55 7.21 5.17
CA TYR A 53 -14.43 7.81 4.43
C TYR A 53 -13.53 8.67 5.31
N ASP A 54 -14.08 9.26 6.38
CA ASP A 54 -13.31 9.99 7.38
C ASP A 54 -12.32 9.10 8.15
N ASP A 55 -12.60 7.80 8.26
CA ASP A 55 -11.71 6.83 8.89
C ASP A 55 -10.62 6.31 7.93
N ILE A 56 -10.61 6.75 6.66
CA ILE A 56 -9.56 6.43 5.67
C ILE A 56 -8.50 7.53 5.69
N SER A 57 -7.27 7.16 6.01
CA SER A 57 -6.15 8.10 6.06
C SER A 57 -5.50 8.27 4.69
N ARG A 58 -5.22 7.17 3.98
CA ARG A 58 -4.53 7.17 2.67
C ARG A 58 -4.96 5.99 1.82
N LEU A 59 -4.96 6.20 0.51
CA LEU A 59 -5.17 5.17 -0.50
C LEU A 59 -3.90 5.00 -1.34
N PHE A 60 -3.56 3.77 -1.70
CA PHE A 60 -2.41 3.49 -2.55
C PHE A 60 -2.79 2.56 -3.69
N LEU A 61 -2.23 2.77 -4.87
CA LEU A 61 -2.27 1.82 -5.98
C LEU A 61 -0.83 1.46 -6.36
N LEU A 62 -0.43 0.23 -6.05
CA LEU A 62 0.95 -0.23 -6.12
C LEU A 62 1.09 -1.37 -7.14
N PRO A 63 1.96 -1.26 -8.16
CA PRO A 63 2.17 -2.32 -9.13
C PRO A 63 2.95 -3.48 -8.52
N LYS A 64 2.43 -4.70 -8.66
CA LYS A 64 3.17 -5.90 -8.26
C LYS A 64 4.24 -6.23 -9.31
N PRO A 65 5.34 -6.89 -8.92
CA PRO A 65 6.43 -7.20 -9.83
C PRO A 65 6.09 -8.27 -10.88
N ASP A 66 4.92 -8.90 -10.77
CA ASP A 66 4.41 -9.87 -11.76
C ASP A 66 3.83 -9.20 -13.01
N ASP A 67 3.80 -7.86 -13.06
CA ASP A 67 3.25 -7.01 -14.13
C ASP A 67 1.76 -7.21 -14.46
N VAL A 68 1.09 -8.19 -13.85
CA VAL A 68 -0.32 -8.52 -14.04
C VAL A 68 -1.19 -7.84 -12.98
N HIS A 69 -0.70 -7.80 -11.75
CA HIS A 69 -1.50 -7.39 -10.61
C HIS A 69 -1.13 -6.00 -10.09
N MET A 70 -2.11 -5.37 -9.46
CA MET A 70 -1.92 -4.17 -8.65
C MET A 70 -2.42 -4.46 -7.24
N ALA A 71 -1.78 -3.86 -6.23
CA ALA A 71 -2.27 -3.84 -4.87
C ALA A 71 -2.92 -2.48 -4.60
N PHE A 72 -4.22 -2.49 -4.33
CA PHE A 72 -4.94 -1.34 -3.82
C PHE A 72 -4.95 -1.40 -2.29
N VAL A 73 -4.27 -0.46 -1.63
CA VAL A 73 -4.14 -0.43 -0.17
C VAL A 73 -4.97 0.70 0.41
N ILE A 74 -5.84 0.37 1.36
CA ILE A 74 -6.63 1.32 2.14
C ILE A 74 -6.03 1.38 3.54
N ALA A 75 -5.34 2.47 3.85
CA ALA A 75 -4.88 2.76 5.20
C ALA A 75 -6.01 3.45 5.97
N LEU A 76 -6.33 2.91 7.14
CA LEU A 76 -7.36 3.44 8.03
C LEU A 76 -6.70 4.24 9.14
N ASP A 77 -7.40 5.20 9.72
CA ASP A 77 -7.07 5.80 11.02
C ASP A 77 -7.69 4.95 12.15
N LYS A 78 -8.92 4.45 11.92
CA LYS A 78 -9.59 3.52 12.82
C LYS A 78 -9.58 2.11 12.22
N PRO A 79 -8.88 1.14 12.81
CA PRO A 79 -8.79 -0.20 12.27
C PRO A 79 -10.13 -0.93 12.35
N ILE A 80 -10.46 -1.72 11.33
CA ILE A 80 -11.56 -2.69 11.43
C ILE A 80 -11.16 -3.85 12.33
N ARG A 81 -12.16 -4.54 12.89
CA ARG A 81 -11.95 -5.66 13.82
C ARG A 81 -12.55 -6.95 13.30
N GLN A 82 -11.78 -8.03 13.38
CA GLN A 82 -12.24 -9.38 13.13
C GLN A 82 -11.93 -10.24 14.36
N GLY A 83 -12.93 -10.40 15.24
CA GLY A 83 -12.68 -10.93 16.58
C GLY A 83 -11.70 -10.04 17.34
N GLN A 84 -10.60 -10.62 17.84
CA GLN A 84 -9.55 -9.86 18.54
C GLN A 84 -8.58 -9.13 17.59
N GLN A 85 -8.49 -9.55 16.33
CA GLN A 85 -7.55 -8.97 15.38
C GLN A 85 -8.02 -7.59 14.90
N ARG A 86 -7.10 -6.63 14.88
CA ARG A 86 -7.30 -5.29 14.29
C ARG A 86 -6.58 -5.19 12.95
N TYR A 87 -7.23 -4.61 11.95
CA TYR A 87 -6.65 -4.36 10.63
C TYR A 87 -6.65 -2.86 10.35
N GLN A 88 -5.46 -2.25 10.48
CA GLN A 88 -5.22 -0.85 10.11
C GLN A 88 -5.11 -0.66 8.59
N TYR A 89 -4.78 -1.73 7.87
CA TYR A 89 -4.56 -1.71 6.43
C TYR A 89 -5.39 -2.79 5.78
N LEU A 90 -6.13 -2.41 4.74
CA LEU A 90 -6.79 -3.34 3.84
C LEU A 90 -5.96 -3.42 2.57
N VAL A 91 -5.64 -4.63 2.10
CA VAL A 91 -4.84 -4.83 0.90
C VAL A 91 -5.65 -5.68 -0.06
N MET A 92 -6.19 -5.06 -1.10
CA MET A 92 -6.88 -5.73 -2.20
C MET A 92 -5.90 -5.95 -3.34
N GLN A 93 -5.75 -7.19 -3.79
CA GLN A 93 -5.12 -7.49 -5.07
C GLN A 93 -6.18 -7.34 -6.18
N THR A 94 -5.88 -6.47 -7.13
CA THR A 94 -6.67 -6.22 -8.34
C THR A 94 -5.85 -6.59 -9.57
N THR A 95 -6.43 -6.47 -10.76
CA THR A 95 -5.78 -6.78 -12.04
C THR A 95 -5.67 -5.54 -12.92
N LYS A 96 -4.82 -5.62 -13.94
CA LYS A 96 -4.78 -4.64 -15.04
C LYS A 96 -5.73 -5.00 -16.20
N GLU A 97 -6.46 -6.10 -16.09
CA GLU A 97 -7.41 -6.56 -17.11
C GLU A 97 -8.54 -5.54 -17.32
N HIS A 98 -9.06 -5.50 -18.54
CA HIS A 98 -10.15 -4.63 -18.91
C HIS A 98 -11.43 -5.02 -18.17
N ALA A 99 -12.09 -4.04 -17.58
CA ALA A 99 -13.37 -4.19 -16.92
C ALA A 99 -14.28 -3.00 -17.27
N GLU A 100 -15.57 -3.20 -17.03
CA GLU A 100 -16.60 -2.18 -17.07
C GLU A 100 -17.16 -1.99 -15.67
N VAL A 101 -17.42 -0.74 -15.29
CA VAL A 101 -18.04 -0.35 -14.01
C VAL A 101 -19.15 0.64 -14.28
N THR A 102 -20.33 0.35 -13.74
CA THR A 102 -21.51 1.22 -13.82
C THR A 102 -21.62 2.06 -12.55
N ILE A 103 -21.85 3.36 -12.73
CA ILE A 103 -22.12 4.31 -11.67
C ILE A 103 -23.63 4.55 -11.60
N ASN A 104 -24.22 4.26 -10.45
CA ASN A 104 -25.65 4.37 -10.18
C ASN A 104 -26.01 5.81 -9.73
N LEU A 105 -25.77 6.78 -10.60
CA LEU A 105 -26.14 8.19 -10.41
C LEU A 105 -26.56 8.78 -11.76
N ASP A 106 -27.52 9.71 -11.74
CA ASP A 106 -27.90 10.44 -12.94
C ASP A 106 -26.82 11.45 -13.39
N GLU A 107 -26.84 11.84 -14.66
CA GLU A 107 -25.85 12.75 -15.25
C GLU A 107 -25.82 14.13 -14.56
N ALA A 108 -26.98 14.60 -14.08
CA ALA A 108 -27.08 15.88 -13.40
C ALA A 108 -26.30 15.86 -12.06
N THR A 109 -26.42 14.77 -11.31
CA THR A 109 -25.72 14.53 -10.05
C THR A 109 -24.23 14.32 -10.28
N LEU A 110 -23.85 13.54 -11.30
CA LEU A 110 -22.45 13.35 -11.70
C LEU A 110 -21.76 14.68 -12.02
N LYS A 111 -22.45 15.57 -12.74
CA LYS A 111 -21.92 16.90 -13.08
C LYS A 111 -21.84 17.82 -11.86
N LYS A 112 -22.88 17.84 -11.03
CA LYS A 112 -23.01 18.78 -9.89
C LYS A 112 -22.13 18.40 -8.70
N GLU A 113 -22.09 17.12 -8.34
CA GLU A 113 -21.45 16.65 -7.10
C GLU A 113 -20.05 16.08 -7.31
N TYR A 114 -19.77 15.58 -8.53
CA TYR A 114 -18.51 14.92 -8.90
C TYR A 114 -17.78 15.62 -10.04
N ASN A 115 -18.16 16.85 -10.40
CA ASN A 115 -17.52 17.67 -11.43
C ASN A 115 -17.36 17.00 -12.81
N GLY A 116 -18.15 15.96 -13.11
CA GLY A 116 -17.99 15.16 -14.33
C GLY A 116 -16.77 14.23 -14.33
N ASP A 117 -16.10 14.03 -13.19
CA ASP A 117 -14.97 13.11 -13.06
C ASP A 117 -15.40 11.64 -13.21
N LEU A 118 -16.69 11.35 -12.99
CA LEU A 118 -17.30 10.04 -13.18
C LEU A 118 -18.29 10.06 -14.35
N GLN A 119 -18.34 8.95 -15.09
CA GLN A 119 -19.33 8.70 -16.14
C GLN A 119 -20.29 7.59 -15.69
N PRO A 120 -21.54 7.54 -16.21
CA PRO A 120 -22.50 6.48 -15.88
C PRO A 120 -21.95 5.07 -16.15
N VAL A 121 -21.15 4.91 -17.20
CA VAL A 121 -20.41 3.68 -17.49
C VAL A 121 -18.96 4.06 -17.74
N MET A 122 -18.03 3.40 -17.05
CA MET A 122 -16.59 3.59 -17.20
C MET A 122 -15.92 2.28 -17.59
N ASN A 123 -14.98 2.36 -18.54
CA ASN A 123 -14.24 1.23 -19.07
C ASN A 123 -12.73 1.44 -18.90
N GLY A 124 -11.99 0.35 -18.69
CA GLY A 124 -10.54 0.36 -18.59
C GLY A 124 -9.99 -0.71 -17.64
N ALA A 125 -8.71 -0.60 -17.29
CA ALA A 125 -8.09 -1.51 -16.34
C ALA A 125 -8.82 -1.48 -14.98
N LEU A 126 -9.18 -2.65 -14.45
CA LEU A 126 -9.94 -2.75 -13.19
C LEU A 126 -9.27 -2.00 -12.03
N SER A 127 -7.97 -2.14 -11.88
CA SER A 127 -7.14 -1.37 -10.94
C SER A 127 -7.36 0.14 -11.02
N ASN A 128 -7.43 0.69 -12.24
CA ASN A 128 -7.66 2.12 -12.47
C ASN A 128 -9.10 2.51 -12.16
N LEU A 129 -10.08 1.67 -12.48
CA LEU A 129 -11.48 1.90 -12.15
C LEU A 129 -11.69 1.95 -10.63
N VAL A 130 -11.14 0.98 -9.88
CA VAL A 130 -11.14 0.96 -8.41
C VAL A 130 -10.48 2.22 -7.85
N ALA A 131 -9.29 2.58 -8.32
CA ALA A 131 -8.59 3.77 -7.84
C ALA A 131 -9.37 5.06 -8.15
N LYS A 132 -9.96 5.18 -9.36
CA LYS A 132 -10.71 6.37 -9.79
C LYS A 132 -11.99 6.53 -8.97
N THR A 133 -12.78 5.48 -8.78
CA THR A 133 -14.03 5.56 -8.00
C THR A 133 -13.75 5.93 -6.55
N PHE A 134 -12.77 5.29 -5.90
CA PHE A 134 -12.37 5.66 -4.55
C PHE A 134 -11.84 7.09 -4.45
N LYS A 135 -11.02 7.53 -5.43
CA LYS A 135 -10.49 8.89 -5.44
C LYS A 135 -11.61 9.93 -5.44
N VAL A 136 -12.60 9.73 -6.31
CA VAL A 136 -13.66 10.71 -6.56
C VAL A 136 -14.76 10.65 -5.51
N ILE A 137 -15.25 9.44 -5.19
CA ILE A 137 -16.36 9.24 -4.25
C ILE A 137 -15.91 9.47 -2.81
N ALA A 138 -14.81 8.84 -2.38
CA ALA A 138 -14.29 9.04 -1.03
C ALA A 138 -13.56 10.38 -0.85
N LYS A 139 -13.31 11.13 -1.95
CA LYS A 139 -12.55 12.39 -1.97
C LYS A 139 -11.17 12.26 -1.30
N LYS A 140 -10.54 11.10 -1.47
CA LYS A 140 -9.19 10.79 -0.92
C LYS A 140 -8.18 10.66 -2.05
N LYS A 141 -7.00 11.23 -1.87
CA LYS A 141 -5.91 11.07 -2.83
C LYS A 141 -5.45 9.60 -2.87
N VAL A 142 -5.32 9.06 -4.08
CA VAL A 142 -4.65 7.78 -4.33
C VAL A 142 -3.19 8.04 -4.65
N PHE A 143 -2.30 7.48 -3.85
CA PHE A 143 -0.86 7.56 -4.03
C PHE A 143 -0.36 6.40 -4.89
N ILE A 144 0.44 6.71 -5.89
CA ILE A 144 1.14 5.74 -6.75
C ILE A 144 2.64 5.81 -6.46
N PRO A 145 3.45 4.82 -6.89
CA PRO A 145 4.89 4.92 -6.78
C PRO A 145 5.46 6.19 -7.41
N GLY A 146 6.53 6.68 -6.80
CA GLY A 146 7.28 7.83 -7.29
C GLY A 146 8.42 7.41 -8.21
N LYS A 147 9.57 8.06 -8.06
CA LYS A 147 10.75 7.87 -8.93
C LYS A 147 11.62 6.66 -8.58
N PHE A 148 11.29 5.89 -7.55
CA PHE A 148 12.08 4.72 -7.19
C PHE A 148 11.96 3.64 -8.27
N ALA A 149 13.10 3.09 -8.67
CA ALA A 149 13.21 1.93 -9.52
C ALA A 149 14.31 1.01 -8.97
N ASN A 150 14.02 -0.28 -8.86
CA ASN A 150 14.98 -1.30 -8.50
C ASN A 150 15.84 -1.71 -9.72
N ALA A 151 16.72 -2.70 -9.59
CA ALA A 151 17.61 -3.12 -10.67
C ALA A 151 16.86 -3.57 -11.95
N ASN A 152 15.62 -4.07 -11.78
CA ASN A 152 14.75 -4.53 -12.85
C ASN A 152 13.69 -3.50 -13.28
N GLN A 153 13.89 -2.21 -12.97
CA GLN A 153 12.94 -1.12 -13.26
C GLN A 153 11.57 -1.27 -12.58
N GLN A 154 11.49 -1.99 -11.47
CA GLN A 154 10.27 -2.17 -10.68
C GLN A 154 10.21 -1.18 -9.52
N ALA A 155 8.99 -0.82 -9.13
CA ALA A 155 8.73 0.18 -8.09
C ALA A 155 8.89 -0.33 -6.63
N CYS A 156 9.40 -1.54 -6.44
CA CYS A 156 9.56 -2.17 -5.13
C CYS A 156 10.79 -3.07 -5.08
N VAL A 157 11.15 -3.50 -3.87
CA VAL A 157 12.14 -4.55 -3.64
C VAL A 157 11.50 -5.74 -2.95
N LYS A 158 11.84 -6.96 -3.37
CA LYS A 158 11.45 -8.18 -2.67
C LYS A 158 12.27 -8.29 -1.38
N CYS A 159 11.60 -8.54 -0.26
CA CYS A 159 12.24 -8.71 1.05
C CYS A 159 11.33 -9.53 1.99
N ALA A 160 11.81 -9.81 3.18
CA ALA A 160 11.00 -10.34 4.27
C ALA A 160 10.94 -9.34 5.43
N LEU A 161 9.79 -9.30 6.11
CA LEU A 161 9.65 -8.64 7.39
C LEU A 161 9.34 -9.72 8.43
N ARG A 162 10.30 -9.94 9.35
CA ARG A 162 10.31 -11.15 10.21
C ARG A 162 10.27 -12.41 9.33
N ALA A 163 9.33 -13.32 9.58
CA ALA A 163 9.20 -14.58 8.84
C ALA A 163 8.31 -14.49 7.58
N ASN A 164 7.87 -13.30 7.16
CA ASN A 164 6.92 -13.16 6.05
C ASN A 164 7.58 -12.47 4.86
N GLU A 165 7.57 -13.12 3.70
CA GLU A 165 7.96 -12.51 2.44
C GLU A 165 6.94 -11.45 1.98
N GLY A 166 7.44 -10.41 1.32
CA GLY A 166 6.64 -9.35 0.77
C GLY A 166 7.45 -8.41 -0.11
N HIS A 167 6.90 -7.22 -0.30
CA HIS A 167 7.47 -6.18 -1.15
C HIS A 167 7.48 -4.87 -0.37
N LEU A 168 8.65 -4.24 -0.32
CA LEU A 168 8.83 -2.90 0.21
C LEU A 168 8.78 -1.92 -0.95
N TYR A 169 7.88 -0.94 -0.88
CA TYR A 169 7.75 0.14 -1.86
C TYR A 169 8.28 1.44 -1.23
N PRO A 170 9.43 1.95 -1.70
CA PRO A 170 9.87 3.30 -1.41
C PRO A 170 9.03 4.32 -2.18
N LEU A 171 8.16 5.05 -1.47
CA LEU A 171 7.30 6.09 -2.03
C LEU A 171 7.87 7.48 -1.73
N GLU A 172 7.24 8.52 -2.28
CA GLU A 172 7.72 9.90 -2.22
C GLU A 172 8.05 10.41 -0.80
N LYS A 173 7.27 9.99 0.21
CA LYS A 173 7.38 10.46 1.61
C LYS A 173 7.32 9.33 2.65
N GLN A 174 7.34 8.07 2.22
CA GLN A 174 7.08 6.93 3.10
C GLN A 174 7.51 5.62 2.47
N PHE A 175 7.79 4.63 3.31
CA PHE A 175 7.79 3.24 2.92
C PHE A 175 6.40 2.63 3.10
N ILE A 176 6.06 1.68 2.23
CA ILE A 176 4.98 0.73 2.48
C ILE A 176 5.44 -0.69 2.18
N PHE A 177 5.33 -1.58 3.16
CA PHE A 177 5.55 -3.01 2.99
C PHE A 177 4.21 -3.73 2.92
N ILE A 178 4.04 -4.60 1.93
CA ILE A 178 2.86 -5.45 1.77
C ILE A 178 3.27 -6.91 1.50
N HIS A 179 2.47 -7.91 1.89
CA HIS A 179 1.10 -7.79 2.40
C HIS A 179 0.92 -8.30 3.83
N LYS A 180 1.93 -8.90 4.50
CA LYS A 180 1.73 -9.50 5.82
C LYS A 180 2.93 -9.30 6.76
N PRO A 181 2.75 -8.62 7.90
CA PRO A 181 1.73 -7.59 8.12
C PRO A 181 2.00 -6.39 7.19
N PRO A 182 0.98 -5.68 6.69
CA PRO A 182 1.22 -4.41 6.03
C PRO A 182 1.82 -3.41 7.03
N VAL A 183 2.83 -2.67 6.59
CA VAL A 183 3.51 -1.65 7.40
C VAL A 183 3.68 -0.40 6.57
N LEU A 184 3.30 0.76 7.12
CA LEU A 184 3.54 2.07 6.55
C LEU A 184 4.45 2.84 7.51
N ILE A 185 5.55 3.38 6.99
CA ILE A 185 6.52 4.17 7.76
C ILE A 185 6.71 5.49 7.02
N ARG A 186 6.36 6.61 7.65
CA ARG A 186 6.57 7.92 7.02
C ARG A 186 8.02 8.35 7.21
N PHE A 187 8.59 9.04 6.23
CA PHE A 187 9.99 9.48 6.31
C PHE A 187 10.23 10.55 7.39
N ASP A 188 9.19 11.30 7.77
CA ASP A 188 9.25 12.22 8.91
C ASP A 188 9.29 11.51 10.27
N GLU A 189 9.01 10.19 10.31
CA GLU A 189 9.14 9.34 11.49
C GLU A 189 10.47 8.58 11.53
N VAL A 190 11.30 8.66 10.48
CA VAL A 190 12.56 7.91 10.36
C VAL A 190 13.72 8.70 10.99
N ASP A 191 14.38 8.11 11.98
CA ASP A 191 15.67 8.61 12.50
C ASP A 191 16.80 8.32 11.52
N SER A 192 16.89 7.06 11.09
CA SER A 192 17.98 6.61 10.23
C SER A 192 17.67 5.29 9.54
N VAL A 193 18.43 5.00 8.50
CA VAL A 193 18.46 3.70 7.83
C VAL A 193 19.88 3.13 7.83
N GLU A 194 19.96 1.81 7.81
CA GLU A 194 21.22 1.08 7.83
C GLU A 194 21.16 -0.11 6.87
N PHE A 195 22.14 -0.20 5.97
CA PHE A 195 22.36 -1.36 5.10
C PHE A 195 23.21 -2.38 5.86
N GLN A 196 22.57 -3.36 6.48
CA GLN A 196 23.20 -4.41 7.27
C GLN A 196 23.61 -5.58 6.38
N ARG A 197 24.65 -6.32 6.77
CA ARG A 197 25.24 -7.44 6.00
C ARG A 197 25.72 -7.08 4.58
N TYR A 198 25.80 -5.79 4.24
CA TYR A 198 26.28 -5.35 2.94
C TYR A 198 27.82 -5.37 2.81
N ALA A 199 28.52 -5.02 3.90
CA ALA A 199 29.96 -4.71 3.91
C ALA A 199 30.84 -5.58 4.85
N GLY A 200 30.41 -6.78 5.28
CA GLY A 200 31.15 -7.57 6.28
C GLY A 200 31.53 -9.00 5.87
N GLY A 201 32.83 -9.22 5.61
CA GLY A 201 33.61 -10.45 5.90
C GLY A 201 33.39 -11.72 5.06
N GLN A 202 34.50 -12.28 4.53
CA GLN A 202 34.66 -13.58 3.81
C GLN A 202 33.37 -14.28 3.35
N GLY A 203 32.89 -13.84 2.18
CA GLY A 203 31.73 -14.39 1.50
C GLY A 203 30.70 -13.31 1.24
N SER A 204 30.75 -12.68 0.06
CA SER A 204 29.70 -11.73 -0.35
C SER A 204 28.36 -12.47 -0.39
N THR A 205 27.49 -12.26 0.61
CA THR A 205 26.14 -12.79 0.55
C THR A 205 25.39 -12.13 -0.61
N ARG A 206 24.59 -12.90 -1.34
CA ARG A 206 23.77 -12.42 -2.46
C ARG A 206 22.76 -11.34 -2.04
N ASN A 207 22.49 -11.23 -0.74
CA ASN A 207 21.49 -10.37 -0.17
C ASN A 207 22.03 -9.54 1.01
N PHE A 208 21.31 -8.46 1.33
CA PHE A 208 21.52 -7.59 2.48
C PHE A 208 20.19 -7.30 3.19
N ASP A 209 20.25 -6.68 4.37
CA ASP A 209 19.07 -6.29 5.12
C ASP A 209 19.01 -4.76 5.24
N LEU A 210 17.82 -4.16 5.12
CA LEU A 210 17.58 -2.73 5.35
C LEU A 210 16.92 -2.56 6.72
N CYS A 211 17.67 -2.01 7.68
CA CYS A 211 17.12 -1.61 8.97
C CYS A 211 16.65 -0.16 8.91
N VAL A 212 15.38 0.08 9.25
CA VAL A 212 14.75 1.40 9.35
C VAL A 212 14.46 1.67 10.81
N ARG A 213 15.18 2.63 11.40
CA ARG A 213 15.03 3.06 12.79
C ARG A 213 14.13 4.29 12.84
N LEU A 214 13.10 4.25 13.69
CA LEU A 214 12.19 5.38 13.87
C LEU A 214 12.72 6.36 14.91
N LEU A 215 12.22 7.59 14.88
CA LEU A 215 12.42 8.58 15.95
C LEU A 215 11.81 8.05 17.24
N ASN A 216 12.48 8.28 18.37
CA ASN A 216 11.93 7.99 19.69
C ASN A 216 10.75 8.93 19.96
N SER A 217 9.59 8.38 20.36
CA SER A 217 8.48 9.21 20.81
C SER A 217 8.63 9.51 22.31
N VAL A 218 8.15 10.68 22.74
CA VAL A 218 8.11 11.04 24.16
C VAL A 218 7.22 10.04 24.89
N GLY A 219 7.83 9.20 25.75
CA GLY A 219 7.14 8.13 26.48
C GLY A 219 7.54 6.70 26.11
N ASP A 220 8.37 6.50 25.07
CA ASP A 220 8.94 5.17 24.78
C ASP A 220 9.99 4.80 25.84
N SER A 221 9.92 3.56 26.34
CA SER A 221 10.72 3.01 27.46
C SER A 221 12.22 2.81 27.16
N GLY A 222 12.82 3.66 26.33
CA GLY A 222 14.24 3.64 25.95
C GLY A 222 14.58 2.75 24.75
N ASN A 223 13.66 1.90 24.28
CA ASN A 223 13.88 1.08 23.08
C ASN A 223 13.40 1.79 21.82
N THR A 224 14.33 2.14 20.93
CA THR A 224 13.98 2.69 19.63
C THR A 224 13.32 1.63 18.75
N LYS A 225 12.13 1.95 18.23
CA LYS A 225 11.40 1.06 17.33
C LYS A 225 12.13 0.95 15.98
N GLU A 226 12.36 -0.28 15.54
CA GLU A 226 13.02 -0.58 14.27
C GLU A 226 12.26 -1.62 13.44
N TYR A 227 12.44 -1.52 12.11
CA TYR A 227 11.93 -2.47 11.13
C TYR A 227 13.10 -2.98 10.29
N ILE A 228 13.33 -4.29 10.30
CA ILE A 228 14.37 -4.94 9.50
C ILE A 228 13.70 -5.64 8.31
N PHE A 229 13.93 -5.12 7.12
CA PHE A 229 13.54 -5.73 5.86
C PHE A 229 14.71 -6.57 5.33
N SER A 230 14.62 -7.88 5.52
CA SER A 230 15.72 -8.79 5.26
C SER A 230 15.68 -9.42 3.87
N GLY A 231 16.84 -9.88 3.41
CA GLY A 231 16.95 -10.68 2.19
C GLY A 231 16.75 -9.91 0.89
N ILE A 232 17.02 -8.61 0.88
CA ILE A 232 16.99 -7.78 -0.34
C ILE A 232 18.17 -8.17 -1.22
N ASP A 233 17.92 -8.40 -2.52
CA ASP A 233 18.99 -8.76 -3.47
C ASP A 233 20.00 -7.61 -3.60
N ARG A 234 21.30 -7.95 -3.63
CA ARG A 234 22.39 -6.97 -3.68
C ARG A 234 22.31 -6.05 -4.91
N SER A 235 21.71 -6.50 -6.00
CA SER A 235 21.46 -5.68 -7.20
C SER A 235 20.60 -4.44 -6.92
N ASP A 236 19.68 -4.51 -5.94
CA ASP A 236 18.77 -3.42 -5.59
C ASP A 236 19.41 -2.36 -4.65
N TYR A 237 20.64 -2.60 -4.18
CA TYR A 237 21.35 -1.67 -3.29
C TYR A 237 21.50 -0.28 -3.90
N ALA A 238 21.99 -0.18 -5.13
CA ALA A 238 22.29 1.10 -5.76
C ALA A 238 21.03 1.98 -5.92
N GLY A 239 19.90 1.35 -6.31
CA GLY A 239 18.60 2.02 -6.44
C GLY A 239 18.09 2.53 -5.09
N LEU A 240 18.12 1.70 -4.05
CA LEU A 240 17.70 2.10 -2.70
C LEU A 240 18.61 3.19 -2.13
N TYR A 241 19.92 3.02 -2.25
CA TYR A 241 20.91 3.98 -1.79
C TYR A 241 20.70 5.37 -2.41
N SER A 242 20.61 5.42 -3.74
CA SER A 242 20.40 6.67 -4.50
C SER A 242 19.08 7.33 -4.10
N PHE A 243 18.01 6.54 -4.02
CA PHE A 243 16.69 7.04 -3.63
C PHE A 243 16.70 7.63 -2.21
N LEU A 244 17.21 6.90 -1.22
CA LEU A 244 17.20 7.33 0.18
C LEU A 244 18.12 8.54 0.42
N SER A 245 19.28 8.57 -0.26
CA SER A 245 20.16 9.74 -0.28
C SER A 245 19.47 10.96 -0.89
N GLY A 246 18.76 10.79 -2.01
CA GLY A 246 17.96 11.83 -2.64
C GLY A 246 16.80 12.33 -1.78
N LYS A 247 16.25 11.48 -0.91
CA LYS A 247 15.27 11.85 0.13
C LYS A 247 15.90 12.48 1.37
N LYS A 248 17.23 12.60 1.43
CA LYS A 248 18.00 13.13 2.57
C LYS A 248 17.74 12.37 3.87
N ILE A 249 17.46 11.07 3.78
CA ILE A 249 17.34 10.19 4.93
C ILE A 249 18.75 9.85 5.44
N ARG A 250 18.98 9.90 6.75
CA ARG A 250 20.28 9.62 7.37
C ARG A 250 20.66 8.14 7.20
N ILE A 251 21.75 7.85 6.50
CA ILE A 251 22.30 6.49 6.30
C ILE A 251 23.53 6.29 7.21
N LYS A 252 23.53 5.27 8.09
CA LYS A 252 24.58 5.10 9.13
C LYS A 252 25.90 4.48 8.65
N ASN A 253 25.89 3.49 7.77
CA ASN A 253 27.09 2.66 7.46
C ASN A 253 27.81 3.07 6.16
N LEU A 254 27.94 4.37 5.89
CA LEU A 254 28.58 4.90 4.68
C LEU A 254 30.12 4.78 4.66
N GLN A 255 30.76 4.62 5.82
CA GLN A 255 32.21 4.85 5.97
C GLN A 255 33.11 3.61 5.77
N SER A 256 32.58 2.43 5.46
CA SER A 256 33.38 1.22 5.25
C SER A 256 33.67 0.88 3.78
N ALA A 257 33.37 1.78 2.83
CA ALA A 257 33.49 1.50 1.39
C ALA A 257 34.48 2.38 0.59
N VAL A 258 35.16 3.36 1.21
CA VAL A 258 36.13 4.22 0.49
C VAL A 258 37.30 4.62 1.40
N GLU A 259 38.31 3.75 1.52
CA GLU A 259 39.71 4.18 1.68
C GLU A 259 40.61 3.20 0.89
N PRO A 260 41.14 3.56 -0.28
CA PRO A 260 42.33 2.89 -0.80
C PRO A 260 43.50 3.36 0.08
N GLY A 261 44.01 2.46 0.92
CA GLY A 261 45.21 2.72 1.70
C GLY A 261 46.38 3.10 0.79
N PRO A 262 47.31 3.96 1.26
CA PRO A 262 48.43 4.40 0.43
C PRO A 262 49.31 3.21 0.07
N THR A 263 49.52 3.00 -1.22
CA THR A 263 50.52 2.08 -1.75
C THR A 263 51.90 2.57 -1.28
N GLN A 264 52.63 1.72 -0.55
CA GLN A 264 54.06 1.91 -0.31
C GLN A 264 54.86 1.70 -1.59
#